data_AF-A0A923YFY2-F1
#
_entry.id   AF-A0A923YFY2-F1
#
_cell.length_a   1.000
_cell.length_b   1.000
_cell.length_c   1.000
_cell.angle_alpha   90.00
_cell.angle_beta   90.00
_cell.angle_gamma   90.00
#
_symmetry.space_group_name_H-M   'P 1'
#
loop_
_entity.id
_entity.type
_entity.pdbx_description
1 polymer ?
#
loop_
_entity_poly.entity_id
_entity_poly.type
_entity_poly.pdbx_seq_one_letter_code
_entity_poly.pdbx_strand_id
1 'polypeptide(L)'
;MSSNIKIQRICQHCSKEFTARTTVTKYCNDYCSKRAYKARLRSGKIEGSNKETERIKKKPIEELKAKEFLTVRDVSKLLNCSIRTTYRLIAQGHIRAVNLLQRKTLIRRSEIDTLFELPTPESETKQPITMEASESYTLAEVQEKYGISERALHDFIRRKNIPRTKQGWYTHVPKVLIDQLLS
;
A
#
# COMPACT_ATOMS: atom_id res chain seq x y z
N MET A 1 64.04 -23.48 -0.66
CA MET A 1 64.31 -22.45 -1.70
C MET A 1 63.94 -21.09 -1.13
N SER A 2 64.95 -20.33 -0.67
CA SER A 2 64.75 -18.96 -0.17
C SER A 2 64.93 -18.01 -1.35
N SER A 3 63.83 -17.68 -2.01
CA SER A 3 63.83 -16.60 -2.99
C SER A 3 64.02 -15.28 -2.24
N ASN A 4 65.16 -14.61 -2.45
CA ASN A 4 65.52 -13.31 -1.86
C ASN A 4 64.68 -12.18 -2.51
N ILE A 5 63.37 -12.27 -2.30
CA ILE A 5 62.37 -11.40 -2.89
C ILE A 5 62.39 -10.08 -2.13
N LYS A 6 62.55 -8.97 -2.87
CA LYS A 6 62.41 -7.60 -2.34
C LYS A 6 61.36 -6.88 -3.18
N ILE A 7 60.28 -6.45 -2.55
CA ILE A 7 59.13 -5.81 -3.23
C ILE A 7 58.84 -4.48 -2.54
N GLN A 8 58.65 -3.40 -3.28
CA GLN A 8 58.18 -2.13 -2.71
C GLN A 8 56.67 -2.18 -2.46
N ARG A 9 56.24 -1.78 -1.26
CA ARG A 9 54.84 -1.77 -0.83
C ARG A 9 54.53 -0.52 -0.01
N ILE A 10 53.27 -0.13 0.03
CA ILE A 10 52.78 0.93 0.92
C ILE A 10 52.24 0.30 2.21
N CYS A 11 52.66 0.82 3.36
CA CYS A 11 52.17 0.35 4.65
C CYS A 11 50.68 0.70 4.84
N GLN A 12 49.85 -0.31 5.15
CA GLN A 12 48.41 -0.13 5.35
C GLN A 12 48.02 0.73 6.58
N HIS A 13 48.98 1.12 7.43
CA HIS A 13 48.73 1.91 8.63
C HIS A 13 49.22 3.36 8.50
N CYS A 14 50.48 3.55 8.06
CA CYS A 14 51.10 4.89 7.98
C CYS A 14 51.22 5.43 6.56
N SER A 15 50.79 4.66 5.55
CA SER A 15 50.83 5.03 4.13
C SER A 15 52.22 5.36 3.57
N LYS A 16 53.30 4.97 4.28
CA LYS A 16 54.68 5.12 3.81
C LYS A 16 55.11 3.91 2.99
N GLU A 17 55.91 4.16 1.96
CA GLU A 17 56.55 3.11 1.17
C GLU A 17 57.62 2.38 2.01
N PHE A 18 57.75 1.06 1.81
CA PHE A 18 58.75 0.23 2.43
C PHE A 18 59.07 -1.01 1.57
N THR A 19 60.26 -1.57 1.77
CA THR A 19 60.69 -2.78 1.09
C THR A 19 60.32 -4.03 1.89
N ALA A 20 59.41 -4.83 1.37
CA ALA A 20 58.98 -6.11 1.94
C ALA A 20 59.84 -7.27 1.44
N ARG A 21 60.06 -8.27 2.31
CA ARG A 21 60.78 -9.52 1.98
C ARG A 21 59.87 -10.69 1.64
N THR A 22 58.56 -10.52 1.82
CA THR A 22 57.53 -11.53 1.51
C THR A 22 56.34 -10.86 0.84
N THR A 23 55.58 -11.62 0.05
CA THR A 23 54.39 -11.14 -0.67
C THR A 23 53.22 -10.79 0.25
N VAL A 24 53.19 -11.36 1.46
CA VAL A 24 52.10 -11.20 2.45
C VAL A 24 52.31 -10.07 3.46
N THR A 25 53.46 -9.38 3.44
CA THR A 25 53.76 -8.31 4.40
C THR A 25 52.89 -7.07 4.13
N LYS A 26 52.16 -6.61 5.16
CA LYS A 26 51.19 -5.49 5.08
C LYS A 26 51.68 -4.19 5.71
N TYR A 27 52.68 -4.25 6.59
CA TYR A 27 53.12 -3.11 7.40
C TYR A 27 54.64 -2.96 7.37
N CYS A 28 55.12 -1.71 7.50
CA CYS A 28 56.56 -1.40 7.43
C CYS A 28 57.34 -1.84 8.67
N ASN A 29 56.69 -1.99 9.83
CA ASN A 29 57.29 -2.46 11.07
C ASN A 29 56.23 -3.02 12.04
N ASP A 30 56.71 -3.65 13.11
CA ASP A 30 55.88 -4.21 14.18
C ASP A 30 54.97 -3.16 14.86
N TYR A 31 55.47 -1.92 15.02
CA TYR A 31 54.69 -0.82 15.58
C TYR A 31 53.44 -0.49 14.77
N CYS A 32 53.57 -0.39 13.45
CA CYS A 32 52.44 -0.17 12.53
C CYS A 32 51.48 -1.34 12.53
N SER A 33 51.99 -2.57 12.61
CA SER A 33 51.17 -3.79 12.73
C SER A 33 50.33 -3.78 14.01
N LYS A 34 50.94 -3.50 15.16
CA LYS A 34 50.26 -3.42 16.47
C LYS A 34 49.21 -2.31 16.51
N ARG A 35 49.50 -1.14 15.95
CA ARG A 35 48.52 -0.05 15.89
C ARG A 35 47.36 -0.38 14.95
N ALA A 36 47.61 -0.97 13.78
CA ALA A 36 46.56 -1.41 12.88
C ALA A 36 45.66 -2.47 13.53
N TYR A 37 46.24 -3.42 14.27
CA TYR A 37 45.48 -4.41 15.04
C TYR A 37 44.55 -3.75 16.08
N LYS A 38 45.08 -2.80 16.87
CA LYS A 38 44.27 -2.04 17.85
C LYS A 38 43.20 -1.17 17.19
N ALA A 39 43.50 -0.56 16.04
CA ALA A 39 42.54 0.21 15.25
C ALA A 39 41.39 -0.67 14.77
N ARG A 40 41.69 -1.87 14.23
CA ARG A 40 40.67 -2.86 13.81
C ARG A 40 39.78 -3.32 14.97
N LEU A 41 40.36 -3.56 16.15
CA LEU A 41 39.58 -3.91 17.33
C LEU A 41 38.66 -2.77 17.77
N ARG A 42 39.15 -1.53 17.72
CA ARG A 42 38.33 -0.34 18.05
C ARG A 42 37.21 -0.15 17.04
N SER A 43 37.49 -0.24 15.74
CA SER A 43 36.46 -0.10 14.70
C SER A 43 35.41 -1.19 14.81
N GLY A 44 35.80 -2.45 15.10
CA GLY A 44 34.84 -3.53 15.34
C GLY A 44 33.91 -3.29 16.53
N LYS A 45 34.43 -2.70 17.63
CA LYS A 45 33.60 -2.31 18.79
C LYS A 45 32.61 -1.20 18.43
N ILE A 46 33.07 -0.17 17.72
CA ILE A 46 32.23 0.95 17.28
C ILE A 46 31.13 0.44 16.33
N GLU A 47 31.50 -0.41 15.37
CA GLU A 47 30.55 -0.99 14.42
C GLU A 47 29.50 -1.86 15.11
N GLY A 48 29.89 -2.66 16.10
CA GLY A 48 28.96 -3.43 16.93
C GLY A 48 27.95 -2.54 17.67
N SER A 49 28.43 -1.47 18.31
CA SER A 49 27.57 -0.50 19.01
C SER A 49 26.62 0.25 18.06
N ASN A 50 27.12 0.67 16.89
CA ASN A 50 26.29 1.31 15.88
C ASN A 50 25.21 0.36 15.34
N LYS A 51 25.56 -0.90 15.06
CA LYS A 51 24.60 -1.93 14.62
C LYS A 51 23.51 -2.19 15.66
N GLU A 52 23.85 -2.21 16.94
CA GLU A 52 22.86 -2.34 18.03
C GLU A 52 21.90 -1.14 18.06
N THR A 53 22.45 0.06 17.96
CA THR A 53 21.66 1.31 17.92
C THR A 53 20.72 1.34 16.71
N GLU A 54 21.19 0.94 15.53
CA GLU A 54 20.36 0.85 14.33
C GLU A 54 19.23 -0.17 14.46
N ARG A 55 19.49 -1.33 15.09
CA ARG A 55 18.44 -2.33 15.36
C ARG A 55 17.36 -1.76 16.26
N ILE A 56 17.72 -1.06 17.33
CA ILE A 56 16.76 -0.42 18.23
C ILE A 56 15.92 0.62 17.50
N LYS A 57 16.52 1.40 16.59
CA LYS A 57 15.78 2.38 15.76
C LYS A 57 14.83 1.73 14.75
N LYS A 58 15.17 0.55 14.21
CA LYS A 58 14.38 -0.15 13.17
C LYS A 58 13.23 -0.99 13.74
N LYS A 59 13.39 -1.60 14.93
CA LYS A 59 12.36 -2.41 15.62
C LYS A 59 10.96 -1.75 15.65
N PRO A 60 10.80 -0.46 15.99
CA PRO A 60 9.49 0.19 16.03
C PRO A 60 8.76 0.18 14.68
N ILE A 61 9.47 0.19 13.56
CA ILE A 61 8.87 0.24 12.22
C ILE A 61 8.42 -1.17 11.79
N GLU A 62 9.21 -2.20 12.08
CA GLU A 62 8.85 -3.59 11.78
C GLU A 62 7.63 -4.04 12.61
N GLU A 63 7.58 -3.69 13.89
CA GLU A 63 6.42 -3.93 14.76
C GLU A 63 5.15 -3.21 14.25
N LEU A 64 5.28 -2.03 13.64
CA LEU A 64 4.16 -1.32 13.03
C LEU A 64 3.68 -1.97 11.73
N LYS A 65 4.56 -2.65 10.99
CA LYS A 65 4.17 -3.40 9.79
C LYS A 65 3.37 -4.65 10.12
N ALA A 66 3.68 -5.31 11.23
CA ALA A 66 3.01 -6.55 11.65
C ALA A 66 1.62 -6.34 12.28
N LYS A 67 1.27 -5.11 12.69
CA LYS A 67 -0.03 -4.82 13.32
C LYS A 67 -1.14 -4.76 12.27
N GLU A 68 -2.18 -5.57 12.48
CA GLU A 68 -3.39 -5.57 11.64
C GLU A 68 -4.31 -4.37 11.93
N PHE A 69 -4.33 -3.91 13.19
CA PHE A 69 -5.05 -2.72 13.62
C PHE A 69 -4.08 -1.62 14.05
N LEU A 70 -4.24 -0.45 13.45
CA LEU A 70 -3.37 0.70 13.60
C LEU A 70 -4.08 1.79 14.40
N THR A 71 -3.35 2.45 15.29
CA THR A 71 -3.87 3.68 15.92
C THR A 71 -3.72 4.86 14.96
N VAL A 72 -4.45 5.95 15.21
CA VAL A 72 -4.31 7.21 14.43
C VAL A 72 -2.86 7.71 14.39
N ARG A 73 -2.11 7.52 15.49
CA ARG A 73 -0.70 7.89 15.57
C ARG A 73 0.18 7.01 14.67
N ASP A 74 -0.15 5.72 14.57
CA ASP A 74 0.57 4.78 13.71
C ASP A 74 0.30 5.09 12.23
N VAL A 75 -0.96 5.37 11.87
CA VAL A 75 -1.35 5.79 10.53
C VAL A 75 -0.69 7.11 10.13
N SER A 76 -0.64 8.09 11.03
CA SER A 76 0.07 9.37 10.81
C SER A 76 1.56 9.16 10.48
N LYS A 77 2.23 8.21 11.14
CA LYS A 77 3.61 7.84 10.81
C LYS A 77 3.74 7.13 9.47
N LEU A 78 2.81 6.21 9.15
CA LEU A 78 2.83 5.45 7.90
C LEU A 78 2.58 6.33 6.68
N LEU A 79 1.61 7.23 6.76
CA LEU A 79 1.26 8.19 5.70
C LEU A 79 2.18 9.42 5.70
N ASN A 80 3.15 9.49 6.61
CA ASN A 80 4.06 10.62 6.80
C ASN A 80 3.31 11.98 6.86
N CYS A 81 2.21 12.03 7.62
CA CYS A 81 1.35 13.20 7.73
C CYS A 81 1.05 13.56 9.18
N SER A 82 0.51 14.75 9.44
CA SER A 82 0.16 15.14 10.80
C SER A 82 -1.03 14.32 11.34
N ILE A 83 -1.07 14.08 12.65
CA ILE A 83 -2.21 13.41 13.32
C ILE A 83 -3.54 14.12 13.02
N ARG A 84 -3.52 15.47 12.90
CA ARG A 84 -4.70 16.27 12.53
C ARG A 84 -5.19 15.94 11.12
N THR A 85 -4.28 15.76 10.18
CA THR A 85 -4.60 15.34 8.81
C THR A 85 -5.27 13.98 8.82
N THR A 86 -4.78 13.04 9.63
CA THR A 86 -5.40 11.71 9.75
C THR A 86 -6.82 11.79 10.30
N TYR A 87 -7.05 12.58 11.36
CA TYR A 87 -8.42 12.83 11.86
C TYR A 87 -9.33 13.47 10.82
N ARG A 88 -8.80 14.40 10.02
CA ARG A 88 -9.55 15.04 8.92
C ARG A 88 -9.96 14.01 7.86
N LEU A 89 -9.06 13.12 7.46
CA LEU A 89 -9.37 12.06 6.49
C LEU A 89 -10.45 11.10 7.01
N ILE A 90 -10.42 10.77 8.30
CA ILE A 90 -11.47 9.96 8.94
C ILE A 90 -12.81 10.71 8.94
N ALA A 91 -12.80 12.00 9.32
CA ALA A 91 -14.01 12.83 9.35
C ALA A 91 -14.62 13.05 7.95
N GLN A 92 -13.79 13.12 6.91
CA GLN A 92 -14.21 13.20 5.50
C GLN A 92 -14.69 11.86 4.94
N GLY A 93 -14.52 10.75 5.67
CA GLY A 93 -14.91 9.41 5.21
C GLY A 93 -13.94 8.76 4.24
N HIS A 94 -12.76 9.35 3.99
CA HIS A 94 -11.72 8.73 3.15
C HIS A 94 -11.08 7.51 3.82
N ILE A 95 -11.03 7.47 5.15
CA ILE A 95 -10.49 6.34 5.92
C ILE A 95 -11.55 5.87 6.90
N ARG A 96 -11.99 4.62 6.77
CA ARG A 96 -12.91 4.02 7.72
C ARG A 96 -12.18 3.68 9.02
N ALA A 97 -12.74 4.12 10.14
CA ALA A 97 -12.17 3.92 11.47
C ALA A 97 -13.25 3.51 12.49
N VAL A 98 -12.84 2.78 13.52
CA VAL A 98 -13.71 2.36 14.62
C VAL A 98 -13.22 2.99 15.92
N ASN A 99 -14.13 3.67 16.63
CA ASN A 99 -13.87 4.18 17.97
C ASN A 99 -14.22 3.09 18.99
N LEU A 100 -13.22 2.44 19.58
CA LEU A 100 -13.45 1.45 20.65
C LEU A 100 -13.73 2.13 22.00
N LEU A 101 -13.10 3.28 22.24
CA LEU A 101 -13.19 4.05 23.49
C LEU A 101 -13.11 5.54 23.17
N GLN A 102 -13.44 6.41 24.13
CA GLN A 102 -13.46 7.88 23.96
C GLN A 102 -12.18 8.48 23.34
N ARG A 103 -11.00 7.89 23.59
CA ARG A 103 -9.71 8.35 23.05
C ARG A 103 -8.97 7.29 22.24
N LYS A 104 -9.65 6.22 21.83
CA LYS A 104 -9.03 5.08 21.15
C LYS A 104 -9.75 4.75 19.85
N THR A 105 -9.27 5.36 18.77
CA THR A 105 -9.66 5.09 17.39
C THR A 105 -8.70 4.09 16.77
N LEU A 106 -9.23 3.00 16.21
CA LEU A 106 -8.49 1.98 15.49
C LEU A 106 -8.90 1.97 14.02
N ILE A 107 -7.91 1.72 13.17
CA ILE A 107 -8.05 1.67 11.71
C ILE A 107 -7.48 0.33 11.26
N ARG A 108 -8.17 -0.35 10.36
CA ARG A 108 -7.67 -1.61 9.80
C ARG A 108 -6.59 -1.30 8.77
N ARG A 109 -5.52 -2.10 8.72
CA ARG A 109 -4.43 -1.86 7.75
C ARG A 109 -4.92 -1.85 6.30
N SER A 110 -5.85 -2.73 5.97
CA SER A 110 -6.47 -2.82 4.65
C SER A 110 -7.10 -1.51 4.18
N GLU A 111 -7.66 -0.70 5.09
CA GLU A 111 -8.27 0.61 4.76
C GLU A 111 -7.23 1.65 4.34
N ILE A 112 -5.98 1.48 4.76
CA ILE A 112 -4.87 2.33 4.32
C ILE A 112 -4.34 1.83 2.98
N ASP A 113 -4.26 0.52 2.79
CA ASP A 113 -3.78 -0.07 1.55
C ASP A 113 -4.74 0.24 0.38
N THR A 114 -6.06 0.19 0.60
CA THR A 114 -7.09 0.58 -0.39
C THR A 114 -7.00 2.03 -0.85
N LEU A 115 -6.39 2.95 -0.08
CA LEU A 115 -6.19 4.34 -0.53
C LEU A 115 -5.28 4.45 -1.75
N PHE A 116 -4.39 3.48 -1.93
CA PHE A 116 -3.40 3.45 -3.01
C PHE A 116 -3.76 2.47 -4.12
N GLU A 117 -4.83 1.69 -3.94
CA GLU A 117 -5.38 0.87 -5.01
C GLU A 117 -6.04 1.79 -6.03
N LEU A 118 -5.57 1.73 -7.27
CA LEU A 118 -6.24 2.40 -8.38
C LEU A 118 -7.64 1.80 -8.51
N PRO A 119 -8.68 2.61 -8.81
CA PRO A 119 -9.98 2.06 -9.13
C PRO A 119 -9.83 1.16 -10.35
N THR A 120 -9.85 -0.15 -10.13
CA THR A 120 -10.03 -1.08 -11.23
C THR A 120 -11.43 -0.84 -11.77
N PRO A 121 -11.64 -0.86 -13.10
CA PRO A 121 -12.93 -0.59 -13.73
C PRO A 121 -14.04 -1.61 -13.38
N GLU A 122 -13.79 -2.51 -12.43
CA GLU A 122 -14.63 -3.66 -12.11
C GLU A 122 -15.23 -3.62 -10.69
N SER A 123 -14.87 -2.65 -9.83
CA SER A 123 -15.36 -2.61 -8.44
C SER A 123 -16.44 -1.55 -8.16
N GLU A 124 -17.24 -1.19 -9.17
CA GLU A 124 -18.64 -0.87 -8.87
C GLU A 124 -19.34 -2.21 -8.62
N THR A 125 -19.25 -2.72 -7.40
CA THR A 125 -20.15 -3.76 -6.92
C THR A 125 -21.56 -3.17 -6.99
N LYS A 126 -22.19 -3.43 -8.14
CA LYS A 126 -23.63 -3.54 -8.32
C LYS A 126 -24.18 -4.12 -7.03
N GLN A 127 -24.83 -3.29 -6.23
CA GLN A 127 -25.80 -3.82 -5.30
C GLN A 127 -26.73 -4.66 -6.17
N PRO A 128 -26.90 -5.96 -5.93
CA PRO A 128 -28.03 -6.66 -6.49
C PRO A 128 -29.23 -6.00 -5.80
N ILE A 129 -29.81 -5.01 -6.47
CA ILE A 129 -31.15 -4.55 -6.16
C ILE A 129 -32.00 -5.79 -6.41
N THR A 130 -32.24 -6.57 -5.37
CA THR A 130 -33.37 -7.50 -5.32
C THR A 130 -34.60 -6.62 -5.39
N MET A 131 -35.00 -6.29 -6.63
CA MET A 131 -36.29 -5.67 -6.90
C MET A 131 -37.33 -6.69 -6.47
N GLU A 132 -38.05 -6.38 -5.40
CA GLU A 132 -39.29 -7.07 -5.09
C GLU A 132 -40.18 -7.00 -6.35
N ALA A 133 -40.85 -8.10 -6.67
CA ALA A 133 -41.61 -8.26 -7.92
C ALA A 133 -42.73 -7.22 -8.15
N SER A 134 -42.96 -6.31 -7.21
CA SER A 134 -43.97 -5.24 -7.26
C SER A 134 -43.57 -4.00 -8.08
N GLU A 135 -42.29 -3.80 -8.39
CA GLU A 135 -41.79 -2.53 -8.99
C GLU A 135 -41.28 -2.62 -10.43
N SER A 136 -41.71 -3.63 -11.21
CA SER A 136 -41.40 -3.72 -12.65
C SER A 136 -42.65 -3.87 -13.52
N TYR A 137 -42.66 -3.25 -14.70
CA TYR A 137 -43.65 -3.49 -15.76
C TYR A 137 -43.08 -4.48 -16.78
N THR A 138 -43.93 -5.34 -17.33
CA THR A 138 -43.60 -6.05 -18.57
C THR A 138 -43.65 -5.09 -19.77
N LEU A 139 -42.91 -5.39 -20.84
CA LEU A 139 -42.97 -4.55 -22.05
C LEU A 139 -44.40 -4.41 -22.61
N ALA A 140 -45.22 -5.46 -22.48
CA ALA A 140 -46.63 -5.42 -22.89
C ALA A 140 -47.45 -4.46 -22.02
N GLU A 141 -47.27 -4.49 -20.69
CA GLU A 141 -47.95 -3.56 -19.77
C GLU A 141 -47.57 -2.09 -20.05
N VAL A 142 -46.32 -1.81 -20.44
CA VAL A 142 -45.92 -0.45 -20.82
C VAL A 142 -46.61 0.01 -22.10
N GLN A 143 -46.75 -0.88 -23.09
CA GLN A 143 -47.46 -0.57 -24.33
C GLN A 143 -48.94 -0.24 -24.07
N GLU A 144 -49.61 -1.02 -23.21
CA GLU A 144 -51.01 -0.81 -22.85
C GLU A 144 -51.23 0.46 -22.01
N LYS A 145 -50.38 0.70 -21.01
CA LYS A 145 -50.53 1.86 -20.10
C LYS A 145 -50.25 3.19 -20.80
N TYR A 146 -49.27 3.24 -21.70
CA TYR A 146 -48.80 4.49 -22.33
C TYR A 146 -49.17 4.61 -23.81
N GLY A 147 -49.79 3.59 -24.43
CA GLY A 147 -50.22 3.63 -25.83
C GLY A 147 -49.06 3.75 -26.82
N ILE A 148 -47.88 3.24 -26.49
CA ILE A 148 -46.66 3.39 -27.31
C ILE A 148 -46.47 2.15 -28.19
N SER A 149 -46.04 2.36 -29.44
CA SER A 149 -45.70 1.25 -30.34
C SER A 149 -44.46 0.50 -29.86
N GLU A 150 -44.44 -0.82 -30.09
CA GLU A 150 -43.33 -1.70 -29.69
C GLU A 150 -41.96 -1.20 -30.15
N ARG A 151 -41.90 -0.68 -31.38
CA ARG A 151 -40.68 -0.14 -31.99
C ARG A 151 -40.18 1.11 -31.25
N ALA A 152 -41.10 2.04 -30.95
CA ALA A 152 -40.78 3.23 -30.18
C ALA A 152 -40.30 2.87 -28.77
N LEU A 153 -40.98 1.95 -28.09
CA LEU A 153 -40.57 1.46 -26.77
C LEU A 153 -39.16 0.88 -26.79
N HIS A 154 -38.83 0.01 -27.76
CA HIS A 154 -37.48 -0.54 -27.89
C HIS A 154 -36.40 0.50 -28.15
N ASP A 155 -36.69 1.50 -28.98
CA ASP A 155 -35.78 2.61 -29.27
C ASP A 155 -35.58 3.51 -28.04
N PHE A 156 -36.64 3.77 -27.27
CA PHE A 156 -36.56 4.53 -26.01
C PHE A 156 -35.67 3.84 -24.98
N ILE A 157 -35.87 2.53 -24.77
CA ILE A 157 -35.09 1.76 -23.81
C ILE A 157 -33.61 1.70 -24.27
N ARG A 158 -33.32 1.71 -25.58
CA ARG A 158 -31.96 1.77 -26.12
C ARG A 158 -31.31 3.15 -25.91
N ARG A 159 -32.02 4.24 -26.22
CA ARG A 159 -31.51 5.62 -26.12
C ARG A 159 -31.24 6.05 -24.69
N LYS A 160 -32.04 5.59 -23.72
CA LYS A 160 -31.93 5.96 -22.30
C LYS A 160 -31.21 4.93 -21.44
N ASN A 161 -30.70 3.86 -22.06
CA ASN A 161 -29.94 2.79 -21.40
C ASN A 161 -30.62 2.23 -20.14
N ILE A 162 -31.94 2.01 -20.23
CA ILE A 162 -32.74 1.57 -19.09
C ILE A 162 -32.39 0.10 -18.77
N PRO A 163 -32.17 -0.25 -17.50
CA PRO A 163 -31.86 -1.62 -17.10
C PRO A 163 -33.03 -2.55 -17.43
N ARG A 164 -32.73 -3.70 -18.06
CA ARG A 164 -33.71 -4.72 -18.43
C ARG A 164 -33.42 -6.01 -17.69
N THR A 165 -34.43 -6.59 -17.07
CA THR A 165 -34.31 -7.89 -16.40
C THR A 165 -35.14 -8.90 -17.17
N LYS A 166 -34.53 -10.02 -17.59
CA LYS A 166 -35.27 -11.15 -18.18
C LYS A 166 -35.78 -12.05 -17.06
N GLN A 167 -37.10 -12.17 -16.93
CA GLN A 167 -37.74 -13.14 -16.04
C GLN A 167 -38.50 -14.14 -16.92
N GLY A 168 -37.88 -15.30 -17.17
CA GLY A 168 -38.43 -16.29 -18.10
C GLY A 168 -38.51 -15.77 -19.54
N TRP A 169 -39.70 -15.83 -20.13
CA TRP A 169 -39.96 -15.35 -21.49
C TRP A 169 -40.22 -13.84 -21.57
N TYR A 170 -40.48 -13.20 -20.43
CA TYR A 170 -40.84 -11.78 -20.36
C TYR A 170 -39.63 -10.92 -20.01
N THR A 171 -39.60 -9.71 -20.58
CA THR A 171 -38.62 -8.67 -20.25
C THR A 171 -39.29 -7.62 -19.38
N HIS A 172 -38.70 -7.38 -18.22
CA HIS A 172 -39.18 -6.45 -17.21
C HIS A 172 -38.35 -5.17 -17.21
N VAL A 173 -39.03 -4.05 -16.97
CA VAL A 173 -38.43 -2.71 -16.91
C VAL A 173 -38.93 -1.99 -15.63
N PRO A 174 -38.09 -1.23 -14.90
CA PRO A 174 -38.51 -0.57 -13.67
C PRO A 174 -39.64 0.46 -13.88
N LYS A 175 -40.69 0.38 -13.05
CA LYS A 175 -41.86 1.28 -13.13
C LYS A 175 -41.47 2.74 -12.96
N VAL A 176 -40.62 3.04 -11.97
CA VAL A 176 -40.19 4.41 -11.64
C VAL A 176 -39.54 5.12 -12.83
N LEU A 177 -38.67 4.43 -13.56
CA LEU A 177 -37.97 4.99 -14.71
C LEU A 177 -38.91 5.18 -15.90
N ILE A 178 -39.83 4.24 -16.11
CA ILE A 178 -40.81 4.30 -17.20
C ILE A 178 -41.81 5.42 -16.96
N ASP A 179 -42.35 5.53 -15.74
CA ASP A 179 -43.32 6.55 -15.37
C ASP A 179 -42.70 7.96 -15.42
N GLN A 180 -41.43 8.14 -15.04
CA GLN A 180 -40.73 9.42 -15.19
C GLN A 180 -40.47 9.80 -16.65
N LEU A 181 -40.28 8.82 -17.53
CA LEU A 181 -39.91 9.06 -18.93
C LEU A 181 -41.11 9.21 -19.87
N LEU A 182 -42.26 8.65 -19.50
CA LEU A 182 -43.47 8.59 -20.33
C LEU A 182 -44.69 9.29 -19.70
N SER A 183 -44.50 10.04 -18.61
CA SER A 183 -45.50 10.95 -18.04
C SER A 183 -45.92 12.07 -18.99
#